data_AF-A0A378XUW6-F1
#
_entry.id   AF-A0A378XUW6-F1
#
_cell.length_a   1.000
_cell.length_b   1.000
_cell.length_c   1.000
_cell.angle_alpha   90.00
_cell.angle_beta   90.00
_cell.angle_gamma   90.00
#
_symmetry.space_group_name_H-M   'P 1'
#
loop_
_entity.id
_entity.type
_entity.pdbx_description
1 polymer ?
#
loop_
_entity_poly.entity_id
_entity_poly.type
_entity_poly.pdbx_seq_one_letter_code
_entity_poly.pdbx_strand_id
1 'polypeptide(L)'
;MTSKMWGATIAVVSYLIALLLSYWLPLFVCLAIPIICIGGYSAVMAVRHPRPNLTGSVIPVMQEQADQAQQHEKETTALRESITGQARLPDQMTSEFVQVMEYLDVLEDMVISEGQKDALDNEIVEKALALFARLQRVIPLLHELNNSEVNHTVRRLILKDLNGLINPFLRLSGDAKRTNRRTLLNGLRDVDSKISVIVSTVEHKDLMELQSKAELIHQRYSSSEL
;
A
#
# COMPACT_ATOMS: atom_id res chain seq x y z
N MET A 1 61.88 -15.37 0.13
CA MET A 1 60.83 -16.41 0.23
C MET A 1 60.19 -16.20 1.60
N THR A 2 58.90 -15.92 1.79
CA THR A 2 57.86 -16.96 1.89
C THR A 2 56.44 -16.39 2.09
N SER A 3 56.10 -15.13 1.75
CA SER A 3 54.72 -14.61 1.99
C SER A 3 53.64 -15.42 1.26
N LYS A 4 53.98 -16.01 0.10
CA LYS A 4 53.13 -16.96 -0.63
C LYS A 4 53.00 -18.34 0.05
N MET A 5 53.96 -18.74 0.89
CA MET A 5 53.90 -20.03 1.61
C MET A 5 52.92 -19.99 2.79
N TRP A 6 52.78 -18.85 3.48
CA TRP A 6 51.80 -18.72 4.57
C TRP A 6 50.34 -18.81 4.08
N GLY A 7 50.06 -18.28 2.89
CA GLY A 7 48.72 -18.40 2.29
C GLY A 7 48.38 -19.84 1.91
N ALA A 8 49.35 -20.59 1.37
CA ALA A 8 49.16 -21.99 1.00
C ALA A 8 48.95 -22.89 2.21
N THR A 9 49.67 -22.66 3.32
CA THR A 9 49.50 -23.45 4.54
C THR A 9 48.15 -23.20 5.20
N ILE A 10 47.65 -21.97 5.22
CA ILE A 10 46.31 -21.66 5.75
C ILE A 10 45.22 -22.30 4.89
N ALA A 11 45.35 -22.26 3.56
CA ALA A 11 44.40 -22.89 2.65
C ALA A 11 44.33 -24.42 2.87
N VAL A 12 45.49 -25.08 2.97
CA VAL A 12 45.56 -26.54 3.20
C VAL A 12 45.02 -26.91 4.58
N VAL A 13 45.35 -26.16 5.63
CA VAL A 13 44.85 -26.41 6.99
C VAL A 13 43.33 -26.21 7.06
N SER A 14 42.79 -25.16 6.42
CA SER A 14 41.35 -24.93 6.36
C SER A 14 40.59 -26.02 5.59
N TYR A 15 41.19 -26.55 4.53
CA TYR A 15 40.62 -27.65 3.74
C TYR A 15 40.64 -28.99 4.51
N LEU A 16 41.71 -29.26 5.26
CA LEU A 16 41.79 -30.44 6.12
C LEU A 16 40.82 -30.38 7.30
N ILE A 17 40.61 -29.20 7.88
CA ILE A 17 39.59 -28.97 8.92
C ILE A 17 38.17 -29.16 8.36
N ALA A 18 37.91 -28.68 7.14
CA ALA A 18 36.62 -28.89 6.48
C ALA A 18 36.35 -30.38 6.17
N LEU A 19 37.37 -31.14 5.76
CA LEU A 19 37.27 -32.59 5.56
C LEU A 19 37.06 -33.35 6.88
N LEU A 20 37.71 -32.93 7.96
CA LEU A 20 37.54 -33.55 9.29
C LEU A 20 36.13 -33.28 9.86
N LEU A 21 35.59 -32.06 9.67
CA LEU A 21 34.22 -31.73 10.06
C LEU A 21 33.17 -32.45 9.20
N SER A 22 33.48 -32.73 7.93
CA SER A 22 32.58 -33.43 7.01
C SER A 22 32.22 -34.85 7.47
N TYR A 23 33.10 -35.49 8.24
CA TYR A 23 32.86 -36.87 8.71
C TYR A 23 31.89 -36.95 9.91
N TRP A 24 31.58 -35.84 10.58
CA TRP A 24 30.79 -35.84 11.82
C TRP A 24 29.67 -34.79 11.87
N LEU A 25 29.31 -34.11 10.78
CA LEU A 25 28.23 -33.10 10.81
C LEU A 25 27.21 -33.30 9.67
N PRO A 26 25.92 -33.56 9.98
CA PRO A 26 24.88 -33.66 8.96
C PRO A 26 24.61 -32.30 8.30
N LEU A 27 24.25 -32.35 7.01
CA LEU A 27 24.13 -31.24 6.03
C LEU A 27 23.45 -29.93 6.50
N PHE A 28 22.66 -29.95 7.57
CA PHE A 28 21.86 -28.81 8.04
C PHE A 28 22.68 -27.69 8.69
N VAL A 29 23.86 -27.98 9.25
CA VAL A 29 24.70 -26.94 9.89
C VAL A 29 25.48 -26.12 8.85
N CYS A 30 25.83 -26.73 7.70
CA CYS A 30 26.56 -26.05 6.63
C CYS A 30 25.74 -24.93 5.96
N LEU A 31 24.40 -25.04 5.99
CA LEU A 31 23.48 -24.02 5.48
C LEU A 31 23.35 -22.80 6.41
N ALA A 32 23.60 -22.95 7.72
CA ALA A 32 23.43 -21.87 8.69
C ALA A 32 24.62 -20.90 8.75
N ILE A 33 25.82 -21.34 8.36
CA ILE A 33 27.06 -20.55 8.42
C ILE A 33 27.01 -19.26 7.57
N PRO A 34 26.55 -19.24 6.30
CA PRO A 34 26.47 -18.00 5.54
C PRO A 34 25.46 -17.00 6.10
N ILE A 35 24.38 -17.46 6.74
CA ILE A 35 23.32 -16.61 7.30
C ILE A 35 23.82 -15.90 8.58
N ILE A 36 24.54 -16.61 9.44
CA ILE A 36 25.07 -16.06 10.70
C ILE A 36 26.26 -15.10 10.45
N CYS A 37 27.13 -15.40 9.47
CA CYS A 37 28.27 -14.55 9.16
C CYS A 37 27.88 -13.19 8.52
N ILE A 38 26.87 -13.16 7.65
CA ILE A 38 26.41 -11.90 7.02
C ILE A 38 25.64 -11.03 8.02
N GLY A 39 24.84 -11.63 8.90
CA GLY A 39 24.12 -10.92 9.96
C GLY A 39 25.04 -10.36 11.06
N GLY A 40 26.04 -11.13 11.50
CA GLY A 40 26.97 -10.72 12.55
C GLY A 40 27.93 -9.58 12.14
N TYR A 41 28.40 -9.58 10.88
CA TYR A 41 29.33 -8.54 10.40
C TYR A 41 28.68 -7.15 10.33
N SER A 42 27.39 -7.08 9.98
CA SER A 42 26.64 -5.83 9.90
C SER A 42 26.38 -5.21 11.28
N ALA A 43 26.16 -6.04 12.31
CA ALA A 43 25.99 -5.58 13.68
C ALA A 43 27.30 -5.04 14.30
N VAL A 44 28.45 -5.66 13.99
CA VAL A 44 29.76 -5.24 14.53
C VAL A 44 30.27 -3.94 13.88
N MET A 45 29.95 -3.68 12.61
CA MET A 45 30.31 -2.41 11.94
C MET A 45 29.42 -1.22 12.36
N ALA A 46 28.20 -1.47 12.85
CA ALA A 46 27.35 -0.43 13.42
C ALA A 46 27.84 0.06 14.81
N VAL A 47 28.54 -0.79 15.56
CA VAL A 47 29.09 -0.46 16.89
C VAL A 47 30.43 0.28 16.82
N ARG A 48 31.18 0.18 15.71
CA ARG A 48 32.53 0.77 15.59
C ARG A 48 32.61 2.18 14.99
N HIS A 49 31.51 2.74 14.49
CA HIS A 49 31.47 4.13 14.01
C HIS A 49 30.42 4.97 14.73
N PRO A 50 30.71 5.45 15.95
CA PRO A 50 29.91 6.51 16.56
C PRO A 50 30.14 7.79 15.75
N ARG A 51 29.08 8.29 15.09
CA ARG A 51 29.05 9.63 14.50
C ARG A 51 29.22 10.65 15.64
N PRO A 52 30.15 11.62 15.54
CA PRO A 52 30.21 12.70 16.50
C PRO A 52 29.17 13.73 16.07
N ASN A 53 28.10 13.90 16.85
CA ASN A 53 27.39 15.17 16.82
C ASN A 53 26.94 15.57 18.22
N LEU A 54 27.22 16.85 18.45
CA LEU A 54 27.25 17.57 19.69
C LEU A 54 25.86 17.69 20.34
N THR A 55 25.86 17.48 21.65
CA THR A 55 25.39 18.42 22.66
C THR A 55 23.97 18.98 22.53
N GLY A 56 23.11 18.58 23.47
CA GLY A 56 22.16 19.52 24.06
C GLY A 56 20.82 18.93 24.46
N SER A 57 20.74 18.43 25.69
CA SER A 57 19.66 18.68 26.66
C SER A 57 19.17 17.43 27.40
N VAL A 58 19.64 17.33 28.65
CA VAL A 58 18.92 16.92 29.87
C VAL A 58 18.32 15.50 29.96
N ILE A 59 18.85 14.78 30.94
CA ILE A 59 18.53 13.42 31.42
C ILE A 59 17.47 13.50 32.56
N PRO A 60 17.10 12.40 33.26
CA PRO A 60 16.25 11.22 32.97
C PRO A 60 15.00 11.16 33.89
N VAL A 61 14.19 10.08 33.85
CA VAL A 61 13.82 9.26 35.04
C VAL A 61 13.00 8.01 34.66
N MET A 62 13.44 6.87 35.23
CA MET A 62 12.83 5.53 35.48
C MET A 62 12.02 4.81 34.39
N GLN A 63 12.34 3.58 33.94
CA GLN A 63 12.77 2.30 34.57
C GLN A 63 11.61 1.33 34.85
N GLU A 64 11.81 0.10 34.34
CA GLU A 64 11.09 -1.18 34.61
C GLU A 64 9.63 -1.25 34.11
N GLN A 65 9.12 -2.33 33.50
CA GLN A 65 9.50 -3.74 33.53
C GLN A 65 8.77 -4.51 32.41
N ALA A 66 9.45 -5.53 31.87
CA ALA A 66 8.97 -6.86 31.48
C ALA A 66 7.74 -7.05 30.56
N ASP A 67 8.03 -7.69 29.42
CA ASP A 67 7.39 -8.91 28.90
C ASP A 67 5.93 -9.20 29.30
N GLN A 68 5.03 -9.21 28.31
CA GLN A 68 4.25 -10.41 27.99
C GLN A 68 3.50 -10.30 26.66
N ALA A 69 3.47 -11.43 25.98
CA ALA A 69 2.89 -11.68 24.67
C ALA A 69 1.36 -11.61 24.65
N GLN A 70 0.83 -11.49 23.43
CA GLN A 70 -0.40 -12.14 22.95
C GLN A 70 -1.47 -12.49 23.99
N GLN A 71 -2.58 -11.72 24.01
CA GLN A 71 -3.97 -12.21 24.00
C GLN A 71 -4.89 -11.08 24.49
N HIS A 72 -5.64 -10.47 23.57
CA HIS A 72 -6.95 -9.91 23.90
C HIS A 72 -7.83 -9.87 22.65
N GLU A 73 -8.29 -11.06 22.28
CA GLU A 73 -9.60 -11.19 21.67
C GLU A 73 -10.59 -11.41 22.83
N LYS A 74 -11.70 -10.66 22.82
CA LYS A 74 -12.98 -10.98 23.49
C LYS A 74 -13.13 -10.61 24.96
N GLU A 75 -13.50 -9.35 25.23
CA GLU A 75 -14.57 -8.98 26.19
C GLU A 75 -14.74 -7.46 26.24
N THR A 76 -15.73 -6.91 25.52
CA THR A 76 -16.56 -5.78 26.01
C THR A 76 -17.81 -5.69 25.13
N THR A 77 -18.78 -6.57 25.37
CA THR A 77 -20.17 -6.35 24.95
C THR A 77 -21.01 -6.31 26.21
N ALA A 78 -21.20 -5.12 26.78
CA ALA A 78 -22.35 -4.78 27.63
C ALA A 78 -22.23 -3.32 28.11
N LEU A 79 -22.68 -2.36 27.30
CA LEU A 79 -23.53 -1.24 27.78
C LEU A 79 -23.95 -0.34 26.60
N ARG A 80 -24.93 -0.79 25.81
CA ARG A 80 -26.03 0.04 25.27
C ARG A 80 -26.90 -0.82 24.37
N GLU A 81 -27.85 -1.49 24.99
CA GLU A 81 -29.04 -1.97 24.28
C GLU A 81 -30.27 -1.36 24.96
N SER A 82 -31.28 -1.07 24.13
CA SER A 82 -32.50 -0.30 24.37
C SER A 82 -32.28 1.22 24.22
N ILE A 83 -32.91 1.92 23.27
CA ILE A 83 -34.35 1.88 22.94
C ILE A 83 -34.58 2.17 21.44
N THR A 84 -35.62 1.51 20.90
CA THR A 84 -36.36 1.75 19.63
C THR A 84 -35.71 1.38 18.30
N GLY A 85 -36.27 0.33 17.69
CA GLY A 85 -35.92 -0.12 16.35
C GLY A 85 -36.45 0.78 15.25
N GLN A 86 -35.63 0.96 14.22
CA GLN A 86 -36.09 1.23 12.87
C GLN A 86 -34.95 0.97 11.88
N ALA A 87 -35.30 0.32 10.76
CA ALA A 87 -34.60 0.29 9.48
C ALA A 87 -33.22 -0.40 9.38
N ARG A 88 -33.19 -1.40 8.49
CA ARG A 88 -32.01 -2.01 7.87
C ARG A 88 -30.99 -0.93 7.45
N LEU A 89 -29.75 -1.13 7.87
CA LEU A 89 -28.55 -0.35 7.57
C LEU A 89 -28.33 -0.11 6.05
N PRO A 90 -28.31 1.16 5.62
CA PRO A 90 -27.52 1.64 4.48
C PRO A 90 -26.15 2.21 4.94
N ASP A 91 -25.85 2.20 6.24
CA ASP A 91 -24.85 3.11 6.85
C ASP A 91 -23.39 2.59 6.84
N GLN A 92 -23.18 1.31 6.58
CA GLN A 92 -21.82 0.74 6.51
C GLN A 92 -21.13 1.03 5.18
N MET A 93 -21.87 1.08 4.06
CA MET A 93 -21.28 1.36 2.74
C MET A 93 -20.93 2.85 2.58
N THR A 94 -21.71 3.76 3.15
CA THR A 94 -21.39 5.19 3.22
C THR A 94 -20.10 5.44 4.00
N SER A 95 -19.87 4.70 5.09
CA SER A 95 -18.64 4.82 5.89
C SER A 95 -17.37 4.44 5.12
N GLU A 96 -17.42 3.47 4.21
CA GLU A 96 -16.24 3.03 3.45
C GLU A 96 -15.81 4.04 2.39
N PHE A 97 -16.76 4.72 1.76
CA PHE A 97 -16.46 5.75 0.77
C PHE A 97 -15.95 7.05 1.39
N VAL A 98 -16.39 7.37 2.61
CA VAL A 98 -15.81 8.47 3.40
C VAL A 98 -14.31 8.25 3.60
N GLN A 99 -13.88 7.03 3.94
CA GLN A 99 -12.46 6.70 4.07
C GLN A 99 -11.69 6.88 2.75
N VAL A 100 -12.28 6.49 1.63
CA VAL A 100 -11.64 6.62 0.30
C VAL A 100 -11.49 8.08 -0.09
N MET A 101 -12.50 8.91 0.19
CA MET A 101 -12.48 10.35 -0.09
C MET A 101 -11.44 11.07 0.79
N GLU A 102 -11.45 10.81 2.10
CA GLU A 102 -10.45 11.38 3.02
C GLU A 102 -9.02 10.99 2.61
N TYR A 103 -8.82 9.74 2.20
CA TYR A 103 -7.53 9.29 1.72
C TYR A 103 -7.11 9.99 0.41
N LEU A 104 -8.06 10.26 -0.47
CA LEU A 104 -7.81 10.99 -1.72
C LEU A 104 -7.38 12.43 -1.43
N ASP A 105 -7.99 13.08 -0.44
CA ASP A 105 -7.60 14.42 0.00
C ASP A 105 -6.18 14.43 0.58
N VAL A 106 -5.80 13.43 1.37
CA VAL A 106 -4.42 13.29 1.87
C VAL A 106 -3.41 13.09 0.72
N LEU A 107 -3.77 12.29 -0.30
CA LEU A 107 -2.93 12.14 -1.50
C LEU A 107 -2.79 13.45 -2.27
N GLU A 108 -3.88 14.20 -2.40
CA GLU A 108 -3.91 15.51 -3.04
C GLU A 108 -2.97 16.48 -2.31
N ASP A 109 -3.10 16.62 -0.99
CA ASP A 109 -2.24 17.46 -0.17
C ASP A 109 -0.76 17.09 -0.29
N MET A 110 -0.44 15.79 -0.31
CA MET A 110 0.93 15.34 -0.50
C MET A 110 1.47 15.75 -1.88
N VAL A 111 0.69 15.57 -2.95
CA VAL A 111 1.10 15.96 -4.31
C VAL A 111 1.26 17.47 -4.45
N ILE A 112 0.35 18.26 -3.85
CA ILE A 112 0.44 19.73 -3.82
C ILE A 112 1.70 20.16 -3.08
N SER A 113 1.95 19.60 -1.90
CA SER A 113 3.13 19.95 -1.09
C SER A 113 4.44 19.63 -1.81
N GLU A 114 4.48 18.56 -2.60
CA GLU A 114 5.65 18.17 -3.39
C GLU A 114 5.80 19.03 -4.65
N GLY A 115 4.69 19.49 -5.23
CA GLY A 115 4.69 20.50 -6.29
C GLY A 115 5.22 21.86 -5.82
N GLN A 116 4.80 22.32 -4.64
CA GLN A 116 5.25 23.59 -4.05
C GLN A 116 6.75 23.62 -3.72
N LYS A 117 7.36 22.47 -3.45
CA LYS A 117 8.80 22.34 -3.19
C LYS A 117 9.65 22.34 -4.47
N ASP A 118 9.05 22.54 -5.64
CA ASP A 118 9.67 22.35 -6.97
C ASP A 118 10.35 20.97 -7.13
N ALA A 119 9.93 19.99 -6.33
CA ALA A 119 10.48 18.64 -6.30
C ALA A 119 9.76 17.69 -7.24
N LEU A 120 8.61 18.12 -7.78
CA LEU A 120 7.74 17.36 -8.67
C LEU A 120 7.49 18.15 -9.95
N ASP A 121 7.54 17.48 -11.11
CA ASP A 121 7.28 18.14 -12.39
C ASP A 121 5.86 18.69 -12.45
N ASN A 122 5.70 19.91 -12.96
CA ASN A 122 4.39 20.57 -13.06
C ASN A 122 3.35 19.73 -13.84
N GLU A 123 3.75 19.05 -14.92
CA GLU A 123 2.84 18.16 -15.66
C GLU A 123 2.31 17.00 -14.81
N ILE A 124 3.13 16.44 -13.92
CA ILE A 124 2.70 15.37 -13.03
C ILE A 124 1.68 15.91 -12.03
N VAL A 125 1.96 17.06 -11.42
CA VAL A 125 1.06 17.73 -10.47
C VAL A 125 -0.29 17.99 -11.14
N GLU A 126 -0.30 18.64 -12.31
CA GLU A 126 -1.54 18.95 -13.04
C GLU A 126 -2.35 17.70 -13.37
N LYS A 127 -1.72 16.63 -13.88
CA LYS A 127 -2.43 15.41 -14.24
C LYS A 127 -2.93 14.63 -13.02
N ALA A 128 -2.17 14.62 -11.93
CA ALA A 128 -2.58 13.99 -10.69
C ALA A 128 -3.80 14.73 -10.09
N LEU A 129 -3.74 16.06 -10.00
CA LEU A 129 -4.86 16.88 -9.51
C LEU A 129 -6.10 16.73 -10.38
N ALA A 130 -5.95 16.73 -11.71
CA ALA A 130 -7.07 16.50 -12.62
C ALA A 130 -7.71 15.11 -12.40
N LEU A 131 -6.91 14.07 -12.15
CA LEU A 131 -7.40 12.74 -11.83
C LEU A 131 -8.12 12.71 -10.47
N PHE A 132 -7.57 13.35 -9.44
CA PHE A 132 -8.20 13.40 -8.11
C PHE A 132 -9.54 14.12 -8.15
N ALA A 133 -9.61 15.29 -8.80
CA ALA A 133 -10.86 16.02 -8.98
C ALA A 133 -11.91 15.20 -9.75
N ARG A 134 -11.47 14.45 -10.78
CA ARG A 134 -12.35 13.53 -11.51
C ARG A 134 -12.86 12.41 -10.60
N LEU A 135 -12.00 11.80 -9.80
CA LEU A 135 -12.35 10.75 -8.85
C LEU A 135 -13.32 11.24 -7.78
N GLN A 136 -13.05 12.39 -7.15
CA GLN A 136 -13.94 13.01 -6.15
C GLN A 136 -15.35 13.24 -6.71
N ARG A 137 -15.48 13.58 -7.99
CA ARG A 137 -16.79 13.75 -8.64
C ARG A 137 -17.48 12.43 -9.00
N VAL A 138 -16.71 11.44 -9.48
CA VAL A 138 -17.26 10.18 -10.00
C VAL A 138 -17.62 9.21 -8.88
N ILE A 139 -16.87 9.20 -7.77
CA ILE A 139 -17.07 8.26 -6.65
C ILE A 139 -18.50 8.33 -6.07
N PRO A 140 -19.07 9.51 -5.74
CA PRO A 140 -20.44 9.60 -5.23
C PRO A 140 -21.49 9.07 -6.23
N LEU A 141 -21.30 9.33 -7.52
CA LEU A 141 -22.20 8.87 -8.58
C LEU A 141 -22.17 7.34 -8.72
N LEU A 142 -20.99 6.74 -8.63
CA LEU A 142 -20.84 5.28 -8.65
C LEU A 142 -21.44 4.62 -7.40
N HIS A 143 -21.40 5.31 -6.26
CA HIS A 143 -22.01 4.83 -5.02
C HIS A 143 -23.54 4.80 -5.10
N GLU A 144 -24.17 5.82 -5.69
CA GLU A 144 -25.63 5.93 -5.84
C GLU A 144 -26.21 4.76 -6.65
N LEU A 145 -25.45 4.23 -7.60
CA LEU A 145 -25.83 3.09 -8.45
C LEU A 145 -25.83 1.75 -7.69
N ASN A 146 -25.39 1.73 -6.44
CA ASN A 146 -25.44 0.62 -5.49
C ASN A 146 -24.91 -0.72 -6.05
N ASN A 147 -23.86 -0.66 -6.88
CA ASN A 147 -23.22 -1.85 -7.41
C ASN A 147 -21.98 -2.23 -6.58
N SER A 148 -22.10 -3.27 -5.76
CA SER A 148 -21.06 -3.72 -4.83
C SER A 148 -19.73 -4.08 -5.52
N GLU A 149 -19.79 -4.68 -6.72
CA GLU A 149 -18.59 -5.07 -7.47
C GLU A 149 -17.80 -3.86 -7.96
N VAL A 150 -18.53 -2.87 -8.51
CA VAL A 150 -17.96 -1.60 -8.97
C VAL A 150 -17.37 -0.83 -7.79
N ASN A 151 -18.11 -0.75 -6.68
CA ASN A 151 -17.68 -0.06 -5.47
C ASN A 151 -16.39 -0.65 -4.91
N HIS A 152 -16.29 -1.98 -4.80
CA HIS A 152 -15.06 -2.65 -4.39
C HIS A 152 -13.91 -2.41 -5.38
N THR A 153 -14.19 -2.42 -6.68
CA THR A 153 -13.17 -2.20 -7.73
C THR A 153 -12.60 -0.79 -7.66
N VAL A 154 -13.44 0.23 -7.53
CA VAL A 154 -13.04 1.63 -7.37
C VAL A 154 -12.24 1.82 -6.08
N ARG A 155 -12.70 1.22 -4.97
CA ARG A 155 -11.98 1.26 -3.69
C ARG A 155 -10.58 0.68 -3.81
N ARG A 156 -10.45 -0.51 -4.43
CA ARG A 156 -9.16 -1.15 -4.66
C ARG A 156 -8.26 -0.29 -5.54
N LEU A 157 -8.81 0.29 -6.61
CA LEU A 157 -8.07 1.13 -7.54
C LEU A 157 -7.45 2.34 -6.82
N ILE A 158 -8.19 2.97 -5.91
CA ILE A 158 -7.70 4.16 -5.18
C ILE A 158 -6.75 3.77 -4.05
N LEU A 159 -7.19 2.89 -3.14
CA LEU A 159 -6.42 2.57 -1.92
C LEU A 159 -5.16 1.76 -2.19
N LYS A 160 -5.14 0.98 -3.27
CA LYS A 160 -4.02 0.09 -3.59
C LYS A 160 -3.27 0.54 -4.83
N ASP A 161 -3.94 0.68 -5.96
CA ASP A 161 -3.24 0.87 -7.23
C ASP A 161 -2.71 2.31 -7.35
N LEU A 162 -3.55 3.31 -7.13
CA LEU A 162 -3.17 4.73 -7.13
C LEU A 162 -2.17 5.04 -6.01
N ASN A 163 -2.44 4.54 -4.80
CA ASN A 163 -1.50 4.60 -3.68
C ASN A 163 -0.12 4.00 -4.03
N GLY A 164 -0.10 2.80 -4.59
CA GLY A 164 1.12 2.09 -4.97
C GLY A 164 1.92 2.78 -6.08
N LEU A 165 1.28 3.65 -6.88
CA LEU A 165 1.95 4.46 -7.89
C LEU A 165 2.53 5.74 -7.29
N ILE A 166 1.75 6.45 -6.46
CA ILE A 166 2.12 7.77 -5.94
C ILE A 166 3.15 7.65 -4.81
N ASN A 167 2.87 6.86 -3.78
CA ASN A 167 3.69 6.86 -2.56
C ASN A 167 5.15 6.47 -2.78
N PRO A 168 5.47 5.42 -3.55
CA PRO A 168 6.86 5.13 -3.89
C PRO A 168 7.53 6.26 -4.66
N PHE A 169 6.80 6.93 -5.55
CA PHE A 169 7.33 8.03 -6.36
C PHE A 169 7.63 9.28 -5.52
N LEU A 170 6.75 9.63 -4.57
CA LEU A 170 6.96 10.77 -3.67
C LEU A 170 8.22 10.59 -2.81
N ARG A 171 8.59 9.35 -2.48
CA ARG A 171 9.79 9.01 -1.69
C ARG A 171 11.10 9.07 -2.49
N LEU A 172 11.05 9.18 -3.82
CA LEU A 172 12.24 9.24 -4.65
C LEU A 172 12.95 10.60 -4.54
N SER A 173 14.27 10.61 -4.69
CA SER A 173 15.05 11.85 -4.83
C SER A 173 14.73 12.56 -6.16
N GLY A 174 14.93 13.88 -6.24
CA GLY A 174 14.56 14.71 -7.40
C GLY A 174 15.05 14.17 -8.77
N ASP A 175 16.29 13.70 -8.86
CA ASP A 175 16.80 13.12 -10.13
C ASP A 175 16.17 11.77 -10.47
N ALA A 176 15.91 10.93 -9.47
CA ALA A 176 15.20 9.67 -9.65
C ALA A 176 13.73 9.87 -10.03
N LYS A 177 13.09 10.94 -9.52
CA LYS A 177 11.75 11.37 -9.95
C LYS A 177 11.74 11.71 -11.45
N ARG A 178 12.72 12.47 -11.94
CA ARG A 178 12.84 12.80 -13.37
C ARG A 178 13.00 11.56 -14.26
N THR A 179 13.83 10.60 -13.86
CA THR A 179 14.00 9.35 -14.63
C THR A 179 12.71 8.50 -14.66
N ASN A 180 11.99 8.43 -13.54
CA ASN A 180 10.77 7.62 -13.41
C ASN A 180 9.49 8.37 -13.80
N ARG A 181 9.59 9.65 -14.18
CA ARG A 181 8.49 10.51 -14.60
C ARG A 181 7.51 9.82 -15.55
N ARG A 182 8.04 9.19 -16.61
CA ARG A 182 7.22 8.52 -17.61
C ARG A 182 6.39 7.38 -17.01
N THR A 183 6.98 6.64 -16.08
CA THR A 183 6.31 5.53 -15.39
C THR A 183 5.12 6.05 -14.58
N LEU A 184 5.30 7.15 -13.84
CA LEU A 184 4.19 7.77 -13.09
C LEU A 184 3.12 8.34 -14.01
N LEU A 185 3.49 9.10 -15.05
CA LEU A 185 2.53 9.66 -16.00
C LEU A 185 1.71 8.57 -16.70
N ASN A 186 2.35 7.47 -17.08
CA ASN A 186 1.67 6.31 -17.65
C ASN A 186 0.76 5.63 -16.62
N GLY A 187 1.20 5.51 -15.37
CA GLY A 187 0.38 4.97 -14.27
C GLY A 187 -0.86 5.82 -14.01
N LEU A 188 -0.73 7.14 -13.93
CA LEU A 188 -1.85 8.07 -13.77
C LEU A 188 -2.83 7.95 -14.95
N ARG A 189 -2.31 7.87 -16.18
CA ARG A 189 -3.13 7.65 -17.38
C ARG A 189 -3.84 6.29 -17.38
N ASP A 190 -3.20 5.24 -16.86
CA ASP A 190 -3.81 3.91 -16.75
C ASP A 190 -4.95 3.91 -15.74
N VAL A 191 -4.78 4.57 -14.58
CA VAL A 191 -5.85 4.74 -13.59
C VAL A 191 -7.02 5.54 -14.19
N ASP A 192 -6.73 6.64 -14.89
CA ASP A 192 -7.75 7.44 -15.58
C ASP A 192 -8.54 6.62 -16.61
N SER A 193 -7.85 5.80 -17.40
CA SER A 193 -8.46 4.88 -18.38
C SER A 193 -9.34 3.83 -17.69
N LYS A 194 -8.87 3.22 -16.59
CA LYS A 194 -9.66 2.26 -15.81
C LYS A 194 -10.93 2.87 -15.26
N ILE A 195 -10.88 4.10 -14.74
CA ILE A 195 -12.07 4.83 -14.30
C ILE A 195 -13.04 5.04 -15.46
N SER A 196 -12.54 5.44 -16.63
CA SER A 196 -13.40 5.59 -17.82
C SER A 196 -14.09 4.28 -18.21
N VAL A 197 -13.38 3.16 -18.16
CA VAL A 197 -13.97 1.84 -18.45
C VAL A 197 -15.04 1.48 -17.42
N ILE A 198 -14.77 1.69 -16.12
CA ILE A 198 -15.73 1.43 -15.05
C ILE A 198 -17.01 2.27 -15.27
N VAL A 199 -16.87 3.58 -15.49
CA VAL A 199 -18.01 4.48 -15.74
C VAL A 199 -18.81 4.03 -16.95
N SER A 200 -18.16 3.76 -18.09
CA SER A 200 -18.87 3.31 -19.30
C SER A 200 -19.61 1.97 -19.13
N THR A 201 -19.03 1.05 -18.35
CA THR A 201 -19.66 -0.25 -18.06
C THR A 201 -20.92 -0.07 -17.23
N VAL A 202 -20.85 0.85 -16.27
CA VAL A 202 -21.97 1.18 -15.39
C VAL A 202 -23.07 1.92 -16.15
N GLU A 203 -22.73 2.91 -16.97
CA GLU A 203 -23.67 3.62 -17.85
C GLU A 203 -24.37 2.65 -18.79
N HIS A 204 -23.63 1.72 -19.40
CA HIS A 204 -24.23 0.73 -20.28
C HIS A 204 -25.22 -0.17 -19.55
N LYS A 205 -24.89 -0.61 -18.33
CA LYS A 205 -25.80 -1.41 -17.49
C LYS A 205 -27.07 -0.63 -17.16
N ASP A 206 -26.95 0.63 -16.78
CA ASP A 206 -28.09 1.49 -16.46
C ASP A 206 -29.02 1.68 -17.68
N LEU A 207 -28.45 1.93 -18.86
CA LEU A 207 -29.23 2.02 -20.10
C LEU A 207 -30.00 0.74 -20.42
N MET A 208 -29.41 -0.43 -20.19
CA MET A 208 -30.10 -1.73 -20.38
C MET A 208 -31.23 -1.93 -19.36
N GLU A 209 -31.04 -1.51 -18.12
CA GLU A 209 -32.09 -1.56 -17.10
C GLU A 209 -33.26 -0.62 -17.45
N LEU A 210 -32.98 0.58 -17.95
CA LEU A 210 -34.00 1.51 -18.43
C LEU A 210 -34.76 0.98 -19.64
N GLN A 211 -34.05 0.39 -20.61
CA GLN A 211 -34.68 -0.24 -21.77
C GLN A 211 -35.60 -1.40 -21.35
N SER A 212 -35.11 -2.30 -20.49
CA SER A 212 -35.91 -3.41 -19.98
C SER A 212 -37.18 -2.94 -19.26
N LYS A 213 -37.07 -1.88 -18.44
CA LYS A 213 -38.25 -1.28 -17.77
C LYS A 213 -39.23 -0.67 -18.79
N ALA A 214 -38.73 0.00 -19.83
CA ALA A 214 -39.58 0.56 -20.88
C ALA A 214 -40.32 -0.53 -21.67
N GLU A 215 -39.65 -1.63 -22.01
CA GLU A 215 -40.25 -2.79 -22.67
C GLU A 215 -41.34 -3.44 -21.81
N LEU A 216 -41.08 -3.64 -20.51
CA LEU A 216 -42.07 -4.18 -19.58
C LEU A 216 -43.31 -3.28 -19.43
N ILE A 217 -43.11 -1.97 -19.43
CA ILE A 217 -44.21 -0.99 -19.42
C ILE A 217 -45.00 -1.12 -20.71
N HIS A 218 -44.33 -1.12 -21.86
CA HIS A 218 -44.98 -1.27 -23.16
C HIS A 218 -45.78 -2.58 -23.26
N GLN A 219 -45.25 -3.69 -22.73
CA GLN A 219 -45.95 -4.96 -22.68
C GLN A 219 -47.19 -4.90 -21.78
N ARG A 220 -47.12 -4.26 -20.60
CA ARG A 220 -48.27 -4.12 -19.70
C ARG A 220 -49.40 -3.25 -20.26
N TYR A 221 -49.05 -2.18 -20.97
CA TYR A 221 -50.05 -1.31 -21.59
C TYR A 221 -50.65 -1.92 -22.86
N SER A 222 -49.83 -2.52 -23.73
CA SER A 222 -50.35 -3.19 -24.94
C SER A 222 -51.20 -4.43 -24.65
N SER A 223 -50.99 -5.11 -23.52
CA SER A 223 -51.82 -6.24 -23.09
C SER A 223 -53.08 -5.85 -22.30
N SER A 224 -53.19 -4.62 -21.80
CA SER A 224 -54.40 -4.12 -21.10
C SER A 224 -55.40 -3.42 -22.04
N GLU A 225 -55.03 -3.17 -23.30
CA GLU A 225 -55.89 -2.55 -24.32
C GLU A 225 -56.73 -3.56 -25.14
N LEU A 226 -56.64 -4.86 -24.84
CA LEU A 226 -57.44 -5.95 -25.41
C LEU A 226 -58.37 -6.56 -24.36
#